data_AF-A0A7Y3DKY8-F1
#
_entry.id   AF-A0A7Y3DKY8-F1
#
_cell.length_a   1.000
_cell.length_b   1.000
_cell.length_c   1.000
_cell.angle_alpha   90.00
_cell.angle_beta   90.00
_cell.angle_gamma   90.00
#
_symmetry.space_group_name_H-M   'P 1'
#
loop_
_entity.id
_entity.type
_entity.pdbx_description
1 polymer ?
#
loop_
_entity_poly.entity_id
_entity_poly.type
_entity_poly.pdbx_seq_one_letter_code
_entity_poly.pdbx_strand_id
1 'polypeptide(L)'
;MSRPLYMRHNFPAVEALEAGGISLQAMVAVAPSVDPEHLLIREARPWFERLALRTSAAIALPYVVYVRADAYRRRRDELTDLVVHELIHVHQWRDEGYIRFAVIYVADYLRGRLRGDSHRDAYRAIRYEVEARRLTEVVRSG
;
A
#
# COMPACT_ATOMS: atom_id res chain seq x y z
N MET A 1 1.77 20.37 -20.27
CA MET A 1 2.46 19.07 -20.17
C MET A 1 2.69 18.75 -18.70
N SER A 2 1.96 17.80 -18.13
CA SER A 2 2.17 17.36 -16.75
C SER A 2 3.53 16.67 -16.62
N ARG A 3 4.29 16.97 -15.55
CA ARG A 3 5.58 16.33 -15.29
C ARG A 3 5.37 14.83 -15.03
N PRO A 4 6.31 13.95 -15.42
CA PRO A 4 6.24 12.54 -15.09
C PRO A 4 6.15 12.32 -13.57
N LEU A 5 5.37 11.32 -13.13
CA LEU A 5 5.15 10.99 -11.71
C LEU A 5 6.46 10.89 -10.90
N TYR A 6 7.53 10.33 -11.50
CA TYR A 6 8.84 10.18 -10.87
C TYR A 6 9.63 11.48 -10.64
N MET A 7 9.16 12.62 -11.16
CA MET A 7 9.77 13.94 -10.93
C MET A 7 9.14 14.71 -9.77
N ARG A 8 8.03 14.22 -9.20
CA ARG A 8 7.38 14.82 -8.04
C ARG A 8 7.77 13.99 -6.81
N HIS A 9 8.19 14.62 -5.72
CA HIS A 9 8.46 13.90 -4.46
C HIS A 9 7.18 13.55 -3.67
N ASN A 10 6.04 13.99 -4.18
CA ASN A 10 4.70 13.66 -3.71
C ASN A 10 3.68 13.87 -4.83
N PHE A 11 2.65 13.03 -4.87
CA PHE A 11 1.49 13.19 -5.74
C PHE A 11 0.25 12.56 -5.08
N PRO A 12 -0.98 13.01 -5.38
CA PRO A 12 -2.19 12.38 -4.88
C PRO A 12 -2.37 10.98 -5.49
N ALA A 13 -2.84 10.02 -4.71
CA ALA A 13 -2.93 8.61 -5.12
C ALA A 13 -3.72 8.40 -6.42
N VAL A 14 -4.72 9.24 -6.68
CA VAL A 14 -5.49 9.26 -7.93
C VAL A 14 -4.59 9.36 -9.17
N GLU A 15 -3.49 10.13 -9.12
CA GLU A 15 -2.57 10.23 -10.27
C GLU A 15 -1.87 8.90 -10.57
N ALA A 16 -1.58 8.07 -9.56
CA ALA A 16 -1.04 6.72 -9.78
C ALA A 16 -2.11 5.75 -10.30
N LEU A 17 -3.36 5.86 -9.83
CA LEU A 17 -4.46 5.05 -10.31
C LEU A 17 -4.73 5.31 -11.80
N GLU A 18 -4.90 6.59 -12.17
CA GLU A 18 -5.09 7.02 -13.56
C GLU A 18 -3.93 6.59 -14.46
N ALA A 19 -2.70 6.71 -13.95
CA ALA A 19 -1.51 6.28 -14.64
C ALA A 19 -1.54 4.79 -15.00
N GLY A 20 -1.92 3.92 -14.07
CA GLY A 20 -2.03 2.48 -14.34
C GLY A 20 -3.35 2.05 -14.96
N GLY A 21 -4.22 2.99 -15.34
CA GLY A 21 -5.52 2.68 -15.95
C GLY A 21 -6.56 2.11 -14.98
N ILE A 22 -6.36 2.31 -13.68
CA ILE A 22 -7.31 1.89 -12.64
C ILE A 22 -8.43 2.90 -12.53
N SER A 23 -9.68 2.44 -12.62
CA SER A 23 -10.83 3.33 -12.46
C SER A 23 -11.00 3.74 -10.99
N LEU A 24 -11.29 5.03 -10.75
CA LEU A 24 -11.60 5.52 -9.41
C LEU A 24 -12.81 4.79 -8.81
N GLN A 25 -13.80 4.45 -9.65
CA GLN A 25 -14.98 3.71 -9.22
C GLN A 25 -14.64 2.31 -8.70
N ALA A 26 -13.78 1.56 -9.39
CA ALA A 26 -13.32 0.25 -8.93
C ALA A 26 -12.58 0.34 -7.60
N MET A 27 -11.72 1.36 -7.45
CA MET A 27 -11.02 1.62 -6.19
C MET A 27 -11.99 1.93 -5.05
N VAL A 28 -12.97 2.82 -5.27
CA VAL A 28 -13.97 3.20 -4.26
C VAL A 28 -14.91 2.04 -3.91
N ALA A 29 -15.25 1.17 -4.86
CA ALA A 29 -16.06 -0.01 -4.60
C ALA A 29 -15.38 -1.00 -3.63
N VAL A 30 -14.05 -1.09 -3.70
CA VAL A 30 -13.24 -1.98 -2.86
C VAL A 30 -12.79 -1.32 -1.55
N ALA A 31 -12.52 -0.02 -1.58
CA ALA A 31 -11.98 0.74 -0.45
C ALA A 31 -12.79 2.04 -0.22
N PRO A 32 -14.07 1.95 0.15
CA PRO A 32 -14.97 3.11 0.21
C PRO A 32 -14.56 4.16 1.26
N SER A 33 -13.76 3.78 2.26
CA SER A 33 -13.29 4.72 3.27
C SER A 33 -12.04 5.50 2.83
N VAL A 34 -11.54 5.30 1.61
CA VAL A 34 -10.34 5.93 1.08
C VAL A 34 -10.74 7.01 0.08
N ASP A 35 -10.05 8.14 0.17
CA ASP A 35 -10.17 9.24 -0.78
C ASP A 35 -8.83 9.35 -1.54
N PRO A 36 -8.73 8.77 -2.75
CA PRO A 36 -7.49 8.79 -3.53
C PRO A 36 -7.08 10.17 -4.01
N GLU A 37 -8.01 11.13 -4.07
CA GLU A 37 -7.70 12.50 -4.52
C GLU A 37 -6.92 13.27 -3.45
N HIS A 38 -7.19 12.99 -2.18
CA HIS A 38 -6.57 13.68 -1.05
C HIS A 38 -5.44 12.90 -0.37
N LEU A 39 -5.39 11.58 -0.55
CA LEU A 39 -4.35 10.74 0.03
C LEU A 39 -3.05 10.85 -0.79
N LEU A 40 -1.97 11.27 -0.13
CA LEU A 40 -0.70 11.53 -0.82
C LEU A 40 0.19 10.29 -0.85
N ILE A 41 0.79 10.02 -2.01
CA ILE A 41 1.91 9.10 -2.18
C ILE A 41 3.18 9.92 -2.12
N ARG A 42 4.12 9.54 -1.24
CA ARG A 42 5.34 10.30 -0.98
C ARG A 42 6.57 9.40 -1.08
N GLU A 43 7.58 9.85 -1.79
CA GLU A 43 8.90 9.22 -1.74
C GLU A 43 9.46 9.36 -0.30
N ALA A 44 9.84 8.25 0.30
CA ALA A 44 10.41 8.20 1.63
C ALA A 44 11.79 8.86 1.64
N ARG A 45 12.08 9.63 2.70
CA ARG A 45 13.43 10.19 2.90
C ARG A 45 14.40 9.07 3.30
N PRO A 46 15.70 9.16 2.93
CA PRO A 46 16.66 8.07 3.20
C PRO A 46 16.77 7.65 4.67
N TRP A 47 16.65 8.60 5.61
CA TRP A 47 16.67 8.29 7.04
C TRP A 47 15.42 7.51 7.48
N PHE A 48 14.27 7.80 6.88
CA PHE A 48 13.00 7.14 7.20
C PHE A 48 12.94 5.74 6.59
N GLU A 49 13.46 5.57 5.37
CA GLU A 49 13.58 4.24 4.75
C GLU A 49 14.37 3.28 5.63
N ARG A 50 15.52 3.74 6.15
CA ARG A 50 16.37 2.97 7.05
C ARG A 50 15.70 2.62 8.36
N LEU A 51 14.73 3.41 8.82
CA LEU A 51 14.05 3.21 10.10
C LEU A 51 12.80 2.32 9.95
N ALA A 52 11.96 2.59 8.95
CA ALA A 52 10.58 2.09 8.90
C ALA A 52 10.26 1.21 7.68
N LEU A 53 11.08 1.22 6.62
CA LEU A 53 10.80 0.52 5.36
C LEU A 53 11.87 -0.51 4.99
N ARG A 54 12.67 -0.96 5.96
CA ARG A 54 13.81 -1.87 5.69
C ARG A 54 13.39 -3.13 4.93
N THR A 55 12.20 -3.63 5.23
CA THR A 55 11.65 -4.89 4.69
C THR A 55 10.42 -4.70 3.80
N SER A 56 9.92 -3.48 3.65
CA SER A 56 8.66 -3.18 2.95
C SER A 56 8.88 -2.14 1.85
N ALA A 57 8.21 -2.29 0.71
CA ALA A 57 8.31 -1.35 -0.41
C ALA A 57 7.62 0.00 -0.09
N ALA A 58 6.59 -0.04 0.74
CA ALA A 58 5.85 1.12 1.21
C ALA A 58 5.27 0.85 2.60
N ILE A 59 4.71 1.91 3.20
CA ILE A 59 3.92 1.85 4.43
C ILE A 59 2.73 2.80 4.33
N ALA A 60 1.54 2.26 4.52
CA ALA A 60 0.31 3.01 4.64
C ALA A 60 0.20 3.68 6.03
N LEU A 61 -0.02 4.99 6.03
CA LEU A 61 -0.38 5.79 7.20
C LEU A 61 -1.73 6.49 6.94
N PRO A 62 -2.34 7.10 7.97
CA PRO A 62 -3.75 7.55 7.88
C PRO A 62 -4.07 8.53 6.75
N TYR A 63 -3.10 9.35 6.35
CA TYR A 63 -3.26 10.43 5.36
C TYR A 63 -2.19 10.42 4.27
N VAL A 64 -1.25 9.47 4.33
CA VAL A 64 -0.08 9.43 3.45
C VAL A 64 0.43 8.01 3.32
N VAL A 65 0.88 7.65 2.13
CA VAL A 65 1.62 6.41 1.87
C VAL A 65 3.06 6.80 1.57
N TYR A 66 3.99 6.31 2.38
CA TYR A 66 5.41 6.48 2.12
C TYR A 66 5.93 5.30 1.31
N VAL A 67 6.53 5.58 0.16
CA VAL A 67 7.07 4.58 -0.76
C VAL A 67 8.58 4.75 -0.83
N ARG A 68 9.32 3.65 -0.76
CA ARG A 68 10.79 3.70 -0.93
C ARG A 68 11.18 4.25 -2.29
N ALA A 69 12.29 4.97 -2.36
CA ALA A 69 12.84 5.55 -3.56
C ALA A 69 13.02 4.54 -4.71
N ASP A 70 13.44 3.31 -4.42
CA ASP A 70 13.56 2.26 -5.44
C ASP A 70 12.19 1.80 -5.97
N ALA A 71 11.20 1.67 -5.08
CA ALA A 71 9.84 1.32 -5.45
C ALA A 71 9.12 2.45 -6.21
N TYR A 72 9.39 3.70 -5.83
CA TYR A 72 8.84 4.90 -6.44
C TYR A 72 9.29 5.08 -7.90
N ARG A 73 10.45 4.53 -8.25
CA ARG A 73 11.04 4.58 -9.60
C ARG A 73 10.78 3.33 -10.43
N ARG A 74 9.99 2.37 -9.91
CA ARG A 74 9.59 1.18 -10.67
C ARG A 74 8.73 1.56 -11.87
N ARG A 75 8.48 0.58 -12.74
CA ARG A 75 7.56 0.77 -13.85
C ARG A 75 6.19 1.22 -13.33
N ARG A 76 5.47 1.92 -14.20
CA ARG A 76 4.18 2.53 -13.88
C ARG A 76 3.15 1.51 -13.36
N ASP A 77 3.07 0.34 -13.98
CA ASP A 77 2.21 -0.77 -13.58
C ASP A 77 2.54 -1.25 -12.16
N GLU A 78 3.82 -1.48 -11.87
CA GLU A 78 4.27 -1.96 -10.56
C GLU A 78 4.05 -0.93 -9.45
N LEU A 79 4.26 0.37 -9.74
CA LEU A 79 3.96 1.44 -8.79
C LEU A 79 2.45 1.56 -8.55
N THR A 80 1.63 1.37 -9.59
CA THR A 80 0.17 1.41 -9.45
C THR A 80 -0.32 0.26 -8.57
N ASP A 81 0.12 -0.97 -8.85
CA ASP A 81 -0.22 -2.15 -8.03
C ASP A 81 0.18 -1.93 -6.55
N LEU A 82 1.36 -1.35 -6.32
CA LEU A 82 1.81 -0.98 -4.97
C LEU A 82 0.89 0.06 -4.33
N VAL A 83 0.52 1.13 -5.05
CA VAL A 83 -0.39 2.15 -4.53
C VAL A 83 -1.75 1.57 -4.18
N VAL A 84 -2.35 0.76 -5.07
CA VAL A 84 -3.64 0.09 -4.80
C VAL A 84 -3.57 -0.76 -3.53
N HIS A 85 -2.51 -1.56 -3.40
CA HIS A 85 -2.29 -2.40 -2.22
C HIS A 85 -2.22 -1.57 -0.93
N GLU A 86 -1.48 -0.45 -0.93
CA GLU A 86 -1.37 0.42 0.24
C GLU A 86 -2.69 1.17 0.55
N LEU A 87 -3.47 1.56 -0.47
CA LEU A 87 -4.79 2.15 -0.25
C LEU A 87 -5.75 1.16 0.43
N ILE A 88 -5.68 -0.13 0.07
CA ILE A 88 -6.47 -1.16 0.75
C ILE A 88 -6.06 -1.29 2.22
N HIS A 89 -4.77 -1.17 2.55
CA HIS A 89 -4.35 -1.10 3.95
C HIS A 89 -4.89 0.14 4.67
N VAL A 90 -4.92 1.30 4.02
CA VAL A 90 -5.57 2.48 4.61
C VAL A 90 -7.06 2.24 4.85
N HIS A 91 -7.74 1.53 3.95
CA HIS A 91 -9.13 1.15 4.15
C HIS A 91 -9.31 0.21 5.34
N GLN A 92 -8.60 -0.92 5.36
CA GLN A 92 -8.62 -1.88 6.47
C GLN A 92 -8.34 -1.21 7.82
N TRP A 93 -7.37 -0.29 7.81
CA TRP A 93 -6.98 0.48 8.97
C TRP A 93 -8.09 1.43 9.46
N ARG A 94 -8.79 2.12 8.54
CA ARG A 94 -9.92 3.00 8.86
C ARG A 94 -11.17 2.23 9.30
N ASP A 95 -11.40 1.06 8.71
CA ASP A 95 -12.57 0.20 8.98
C ASP A 95 -12.46 -0.49 10.35
N GLU A 96 -11.32 -1.11 10.65
CA GLU A 96 -11.13 -1.85 11.92
C GLU A 96 -10.55 -1.00 13.06
N GLY A 97 -9.97 0.15 12.74
CA GLY A 97 -9.24 1.00 13.67
C GLY A 97 -7.78 0.53 13.90
N TYR A 98 -6.91 1.50 14.22
CA TYR A 98 -5.45 1.29 14.30
C TYR A 98 -5.03 0.13 15.21
N ILE A 99 -5.56 0.12 16.44
CA ILE A 99 -5.09 -0.81 17.47
C ILE A 99 -5.42 -2.23 17.06
N ARG A 100 -6.66 -2.47 16.61
CA ARG A 100 -7.12 -3.78 16.20
C ARG A 100 -6.35 -4.28 14.98
N PHE A 101 -6.21 -3.45 13.95
CA PHE A 101 -5.42 -3.78 12.77
C PHE A 101 -3.99 -4.19 13.15
N ALA A 102 -3.29 -3.37 13.94
CA ALA A 102 -1.91 -3.63 14.34
C ALA A 102 -1.76 -4.91 15.18
N VAL A 103 -2.67 -5.15 16.14
CA VAL A 103 -2.66 -6.34 16.99
C VAL A 103 -2.83 -7.60 16.15
N ILE A 104 -3.82 -7.62 15.25
CA ILE A 104 -4.07 -8.77 14.38
C ILE A 104 -2.90 -9.01 13.42
N TYR A 105 -2.37 -7.93 12.83
CA TYR A 105 -1.23 -7.99 11.93
C TYR A 105 -0.01 -8.64 12.61
N VAL A 106 0.35 -8.16 13.80
CA VAL A 106 1.49 -8.69 14.57
C VAL A 106 1.20 -10.12 15.05
N ALA A 107 -0.02 -10.42 15.49
CA ALA A 107 -0.39 -11.76 15.95
C ALA A 107 -0.27 -12.81 14.83
N ASP A 108 -0.76 -12.51 13.63
CA ASP A 108 -0.65 -13.41 12.47
C ASP A 108 0.81 -13.62 12.07
N TYR A 109 1.60 -12.53 12.02
CA TYR A 109 3.02 -12.60 11.73
C TYR A 109 3.77 -13.47 12.74
N LEU A 110 3.58 -13.23 14.04
CA LEU A 110 4.24 -13.99 15.10
C LEU A 110 3.80 -15.46 15.09
N ARG A 111 2.51 -15.73 14.86
CA ARG A 111 2.02 -17.11 14.72
C ARG A 111 2.73 -17.84 13.58
N GLY A 112 2.90 -17.18 12.42
CA GLY A 112 3.67 -17.74 11.31
C GLY A 112 5.12 -18.03 11.70
N ARG A 113 5.79 -17.05 12.30
CA ARG A 113 7.18 -17.19 12.76
C ARG A 113 7.36 -18.30 13.80
N LEU A 114 6.42 -18.47 14.73
CA LEU A 114 6.42 -19.53 15.74
C LEU A 114 6.20 -20.92 15.14
N ARG A 115 5.55 -21.02 13.97
CA ARG A 115 5.43 -22.27 13.20
C ARG A 115 6.67 -22.57 12.34
N GLY A 116 7.65 -21.69 12.32
CA GLY A 116 8.87 -21.84 11.53
C GLY A 116 8.82 -21.22 10.13
N ASP A 117 7.71 -20.56 9.75
CA ASP A 117 7.59 -19.89 8.45
C ASP A 117 8.67 -18.83 8.30
N SER A 118 9.33 -18.70 7.14
CA SER A 118 10.31 -17.63 6.91
C SER A 118 9.69 -16.24 7.12
N HIS A 119 10.51 -15.18 7.28
CA HIS A 119 9.96 -13.81 7.39
C HIS A 119 9.00 -13.49 6.24
N ARG A 120 9.39 -13.85 5.01
CA ARG A 120 8.59 -13.63 3.79
C ARG A 120 7.30 -14.42 3.80
N ASP A 121 7.32 -15.68 4.24
CA ASP A 121 6.14 -16.54 4.22
C ASP A 121 5.18 -16.15 5.34
N ALA A 122 5.69 -15.87 6.54
CA ALA A 122 4.91 -15.35 7.66
C ALA A 122 4.23 -14.03 7.30
N TYR A 123 4.96 -13.09 6.66
CA TYR A 123 4.41 -11.83 6.18
C TYR A 123 3.30 -12.04 5.14
N ARG A 124 3.55 -12.90 4.14
CA ARG A 124 2.56 -13.20 3.10
C ARG A 124 1.33 -13.95 3.63
N ALA A 125 1.45 -14.67 4.73
CA ALA A 125 0.33 -15.37 5.34
C ALA A 125 -0.54 -14.46 6.22
N ILE A 126 -0.14 -13.22 6.51
CA ILE A 126 -0.94 -12.28 7.30
C ILE A 126 -2.27 -12.05 6.58
N ARG A 127 -3.38 -12.12 7.30
CA ARG A 127 -4.70 -12.06 6.66
C ARG A 127 -4.97 -10.76 5.91
N TYR A 128 -4.50 -9.63 6.44
CA TYR A 128 -4.60 -8.33 5.77
C TYR A 128 -3.80 -8.26 4.48
N GLU A 129 -2.63 -8.90 4.46
CA GLU A 129 -1.76 -9.01 3.29
C GLU A 129 -2.38 -9.90 2.20
N VAL A 130 -3.00 -11.01 2.60
CA VAL A 130 -3.73 -11.90 1.68
C VAL A 130 -4.91 -11.16 1.06
N GLU A 131 -5.70 -10.49 1.88
CA GLU A 131 -6.87 -9.75 1.42
C GLU A 131 -6.48 -8.57 0.53
N ALA A 132 -5.44 -7.81 0.89
CA ALA A 132 -4.97 -6.69 0.10
C ALA A 132 -4.50 -7.12 -1.30
N ARG A 133 -3.77 -8.24 -1.42
CA ARG A 133 -3.39 -8.80 -2.73
C ARG A 133 -4.60 -9.22 -3.56
N ARG A 134 -5.53 -9.96 -2.96
CA ARG A 134 -6.78 -10.39 -3.63
C ARG A 134 -7.57 -9.19 -4.16
N LEU A 135 -7.75 -8.17 -3.32
CA LEU A 135 -8.50 -6.97 -3.67
C LEU A 135 -7.75 -6.11 -4.71
N THR A 136 -6.43 -6.12 -4.71
CA THR A 136 -5.62 -5.46 -5.76
C THR A 136 -5.90 -6.09 -7.13
N GLU A 137 -5.99 -7.41 -7.21
CA GLU A 137 -6.37 -8.12 -8.43
C GLU A 137 -7.81 -7.80 -8.88
N VAL A 138 -8.74 -7.66 -7.94
CA VAL A 138 -10.13 -7.24 -8.23
C VAL A 138 -10.15 -5.82 -8.81
N VAL A 139 -9.47 -4.86 -8.18
CA VAL A 139 -9.41 -3.47 -8.67
C VAL A 139 -8.77 -3.38 -10.06
N ARG A 140 -7.81 -4.26 -10.37
CA ARG A 140 -7.14 -4.30 -11.67
C ARG A 140 -8.00 -4.90 -12.79
N SER A 141 -8.95 -5.77 -12.44
CA SER A 141 -9.77 -6.50 -13.40
C SER A 141 -11.15 -5.89 -13.64
N GLY A 142 -11.57 -4.91 -12.83
CA GLY A 142 -12.82 -4.16 -12.96
C GLY A 142 -12.65 -2.79 -13.60
#